data_AF-A0A194UNN2-F1
#
_entry.id   AF-A0A194UNN2-F1
#
_cell.length_a   1.000
_cell.length_b   1.000
_cell.length_c   1.000
_cell.angle_alpha   90.00
_cell.angle_beta   90.00
_cell.angle_gamma   90.00
#
_symmetry.space_group_name_H-M   'P 1'
#
loop_
_entity.id
_entity.type
_entity.pdbx_description
1 polymer ?
#
loop_
_entity_poly.entity_id
_entity_poly.type
_entity_poly.pdbx_seq_one_letter_code
_entity_poly.pdbx_strand_id
1 'polypeptide(L)'
;MQITATILAFAAAAMAAPYQCTFGQYVCSKDGLSILQCDINGQWVEIGPCPDGSKCSNIGDIPYCQAVSTKRSEPPYCAAPGTYSCTADCEGINVCNAQNQLVFNGACPEKSHCGYLNGIPFCVDDTIEGY
;
A
#
# COMPACT_ATOMS: atom_id res chain seq x y z
N MET A 1 34.43 22.93 69.12
CA MET A 1 34.10 21.77 68.26
C MET A 1 33.11 22.21 67.20
N GLN A 2 33.39 21.85 65.96
CA GLN A 2 32.83 22.43 64.74
C GLN A 2 31.37 22.03 64.46
N ILE A 3 30.61 22.99 63.93
CA ILE A 3 29.29 22.83 63.34
C ILE A 3 29.50 22.27 61.92
N THR A 4 29.03 21.06 61.64
CA THR A 4 29.03 20.51 60.27
C THR A 4 27.60 20.48 59.75
N ALA A 5 27.31 21.44 58.88
CA ALA A 5 26.07 21.49 58.10
C ALA A 5 26.15 20.47 56.96
N THR A 6 25.30 19.45 57.02
CA THR A 6 25.06 18.55 55.89
C THR A 6 24.10 19.22 54.92
N ILE A 7 24.61 19.56 53.75
CA ILE A 7 23.89 20.18 52.63
C ILE A 7 23.01 19.11 51.97
N LEU A 8 21.73 19.40 51.78
CA LEU A 8 20.81 18.63 50.95
C LEU A 8 21.22 18.73 49.47
N ALA A 9 21.51 17.59 48.85
CA ALA A 9 21.56 17.49 47.40
C ALA A 9 20.21 16.97 46.89
N PHE A 10 19.38 17.87 46.37
CA PHE A 10 18.26 17.49 45.51
C PHE A 10 18.81 17.09 44.15
N ALA A 11 18.83 15.79 43.87
CA ALA A 11 19.04 15.29 42.52
C ALA A 11 17.78 15.61 41.70
N ALA A 12 17.82 16.67 40.89
CA ALA A 12 16.86 16.89 39.84
C ALA A 12 17.13 15.86 38.73
N ALA A 13 16.41 14.74 38.75
CA ALA A 13 16.28 13.91 37.57
C ALA A 13 15.48 14.73 36.54
N ALA A 14 16.19 15.38 35.62
CA ALA A 14 15.59 15.86 34.38
C ALA A 14 15.12 14.62 33.61
N MET A 15 13.87 14.23 33.82
CA MET A 15 13.18 13.28 32.97
C MET A 15 13.08 13.96 31.61
N ALA A 16 14.06 13.77 30.73
CA ALA A 16 13.91 14.10 29.33
C ALA A 16 12.63 13.37 28.90
N ALA A 17 11.60 14.14 28.53
CA ALA A 17 10.35 13.58 28.06
C ALA A 17 10.71 12.57 26.97
N PRO A 18 10.18 11.33 27.01
CA PRO A 18 10.53 10.34 26.02
C PRO A 18 10.20 10.91 24.64
N TYR A 19 11.23 11.07 23.81
CA TYR A 19 11.03 11.40 22.40
C TYR A 19 9.98 10.45 21.84
N GLN A 20 8.93 10.98 21.22
CA GLN A 20 7.85 10.14 20.70
C GLN A 20 8.28 9.37 19.45
N CYS A 21 9.40 9.76 18.86
CA CYS A 21 9.92 9.25 17.60
C CYS A 21 11.41 9.58 17.42
N THR A 22 12.04 8.97 16.41
CA THR A 22 13.41 9.25 15.97
C THR A 22 13.38 10.23 14.81
N PHE A 23 14.22 11.28 14.85
CA PHE A 23 14.33 12.28 13.79
C PHE A 23 14.42 11.64 12.40
N GLY A 24 13.62 12.17 11.46
CA GLY A 24 13.59 11.70 10.07
C GLY A 24 12.77 10.42 9.84
N GLN A 25 12.16 9.84 10.88
CA GLN A 25 11.12 8.82 10.68
C GLN A 25 9.88 9.45 10.05
N TYR A 26 9.14 8.62 9.31
CA TYR A 26 7.87 8.99 8.71
C TYR A 26 6.80 7.97 9.08
N VAL A 27 5.58 8.44 9.34
CA VAL A 27 4.41 7.59 9.58
C VAL A 27 3.18 8.21 8.95
N CYS A 28 2.15 7.39 8.73
CA CYS A 28 0.82 7.91 8.44
C CYS A 28 0.21 8.53 9.69
N SER A 29 -0.56 9.61 9.50
CA SER A 29 -1.44 10.14 10.54
C SER A 29 -2.45 9.09 11.00
N LYS A 30 -2.99 9.27 12.21
CA LYS A 30 -3.93 8.30 12.81
C LYS A 30 -5.22 8.13 12.01
N ASP A 31 -5.67 9.19 11.33
CA ASP A 31 -6.82 9.16 10.43
C ASP A 31 -6.48 8.67 9.01
N GLY A 32 -5.19 8.49 8.71
CA GLY A 32 -4.69 8.07 7.41
C GLY A 32 -4.86 9.14 6.34
N LEU A 33 -4.91 10.43 6.71
CA LEU A 33 -5.12 11.54 5.78
C LEU A 33 -3.87 12.37 5.51
N SER A 34 -2.78 12.18 6.24
CA SER A 34 -1.53 12.92 6.04
C SER A 34 -0.30 12.08 6.37
N ILE A 35 0.87 12.55 5.92
CA ILE A 35 2.17 11.99 6.32
C ILE A 35 2.74 12.86 7.43
N LEU A 36 3.18 12.21 8.50
CA LEU A 36 3.87 12.83 9.62
C LEU A 36 5.37 12.51 9.53
N GLN A 37 6.21 13.51 9.76
CA GLN A 37 7.64 13.35 9.94
C GLN A 37 8.01 13.60 11.40
N CYS A 38 8.96 12.85 11.93
CA CYS A 38 9.53 13.14 13.23
C CYS A 38 10.54 14.29 13.12
N ASP A 39 10.25 15.40 13.78
CA ASP A 39 11.12 16.57 13.81
C ASP A 39 12.33 16.39 14.75
N ILE A 40 13.20 17.40 14.81
CA ILE A 40 14.42 17.35 15.63
C ILE A 40 14.14 17.37 17.14
N ASN A 41 12.93 17.77 17.53
CA ASN A 41 12.47 17.77 18.92
C ASN A 41 11.82 16.42 19.30
N GLY A 42 11.80 15.45 18.37
CA GLY A 42 11.15 14.15 18.51
C GLY A 42 9.63 14.26 18.63
N GLN A 43 9.04 15.21 17.92
CA GLN A 43 7.61 15.39 17.77
C GLN A 43 7.17 15.02 16.36
N TRP A 44 6.01 14.37 16.26
CA TRP A 44 5.37 14.12 14.97
C TRP A 44 4.77 15.42 14.44
N VAL A 45 5.27 15.88 13.31
CA VAL A 45 4.76 17.06 12.59
C VAL A 45 4.19 16.63 11.25
N GLU A 46 3.04 17.18 10.88
CA GLU A 46 2.47 16.94 9.56
C GLU A 46 3.31 17.66 8.50
N ILE A 47 3.75 16.91 7.49
CA ILE A 47 4.52 17.44 6.36
C ILE A 47 3.68 17.64 5.10
N GLY A 48 2.49 17.02 5.05
CA GLY A 48 1.54 17.26 3.98
C GLY A 48 0.32 16.33 4.04
N PRO A 49 -0.85 16.85 3.65
CA PRO A 49 -2.05 16.04 3.50
C PRO A 49 -1.95 15.15 2.26
N CYS A 50 -2.66 14.03 2.30
CA CYS A 50 -2.89 13.22 1.13
C CYS A 50 -3.89 13.90 0.18
N PRO A 51 -3.69 13.79 -1.15
CA PRO A 51 -4.64 14.30 -2.14
C PRO A 51 -6.06 13.75 -1.94
N ASP A 52 -7.06 14.49 -2.41
CA ASP A 52 -8.46 14.06 -2.35
C ASP A 52 -8.66 12.67 -2.96
N GLY A 53 -9.44 11.83 -2.27
CA GLY A 53 -9.69 10.45 -2.68
C GLY A 53 -8.52 9.49 -2.44
N SER A 54 -7.45 9.93 -1.78
CA SER A 54 -6.34 9.07 -1.34
C SER A 54 -6.27 8.95 0.18
N LYS A 55 -5.59 7.90 0.65
CA LYS A 55 -5.28 7.68 2.07
C LYS A 55 -3.82 7.30 2.23
N CYS A 56 -3.24 7.68 3.35
CA CYS A 56 -1.92 7.26 3.73
C CYS A 56 -1.93 5.77 4.11
N SER A 57 -1.06 5.00 3.48
CA SER A 57 -0.75 3.61 3.84
C SER A 57 0.71 3.31 3.50
N ASN A 58 1.28 2.32 4.20
CA ASN A 58 2.68 1.98 4.01
C ASN A 58 2.87 1.03 2.82
N ILE A 59 3.91 1.29 2.03
CA ILE A 59 4.49 0.31 1.10
C ILE A 59 5.79 -0.14 1.74
N GLY A 60 5.79 -1.35 2.33
CA GLY A 60 6.84 -1.75 3.26
C GLY A 60 6.78 -0.89 4.52
N ASP A 61 7.90 -0.26 4.88
CA ASP A 61 8.02 0.63 6.05
C ASP A 61 7.89 2.13 5.72
N ILE A 62 7.62 2.46 4.46
CA ILE A 62 7.57 3.84 3.98
C ILE A 62 6.11 4.25 3.76
N PRO A 63 5.64 5.35 4.37
CA PRO A 63 4.28 5.84 4.17
C PRO A 63 4.12 6.52 2.81
N TYR A 64 3.02 6.23 2.11
CA TYR A 64 2.62 6.85 0.86
C TYR A 64 1.13 7.19 0.85
N CYS A 65 0.77 8.29 0.19
CA CYS A 65 -0.62 8.56 -0.14
C CYS A 65 -1.03 7.72 -1.35
N GLN A 66 -2.00 6.83 -1.15
CA GLN A 66 -2.48 5.89 -2.16
C GLN A 66 -3.94 6.17 -2.47
N ALA A 67 -4.32 6.14 -3.75
CA ALA A 67 -5.72 6.30 -4.15
C ALA A 67 -6.59 5.22 -3.49
N VAL A 68 -7.68 5.65 -2.84
CA VAL A 68 -8.69 4.73 -2.32
C VAL A 68 -9.56 4.29 -3.48
N SER A 69 -9.31 3.08 -3.96
CA SER A 69 -10.14 2.45 -4.97
C SER A 69 -11.34 1.78 -4.28
N THR A 70 -12.56 2.23 -4.59
CA THR A 70 -13.76 1.53 -4.16
C THR A 70 -13.82 0.20 -4.89
N LYS A 71 -13.74 -0.91 -4.13
CA LYS A 71 -13.90 -2.24 -4.69
C LYS A 71 -15.32 -2.45 -5.16
N ARG A 72 -15.49 -3.06 -6.32
CA ARG A 72 -16.80 -3.43 -6.84
C ARG A 72 -17.40 -4.54 -5.97
N SER A 73 -18.65 -4.38 -5.56
CA SER A 73 -19.41 -5.36 -4.79
C SER A 73 -20.29 -6.28 -5.65
N GLU A 74 -20.42 -5.98 -6.94
CA GLU A 74 -21.31 -6.70 -7.86
C GLU A 74 -20.56 -7.23 -9.09
N PRO A 75 -21.01 -8.34 -9.71
CA PRO A 75 -20.36 -8.91 -10.89
C PRO A 75 -20.31 -7.96 -12.12
N PRO A 76 -19.35 -8.15 -13.05
CA PRO A 76 -18.22 -9.07 -12.98
C PRO A 76 -17.18 -8.63 -11.93
N TYR A 77 -16.94 -9.53 -10.97
CA TYR A 77 -16.02 -9.39 -9.85
C TYR A 77 -14.92 -10.44 -9.98
N CYS A 78 -13.71 -10.09 -9.59
CA CYS A 78 -12.58 -11.00 -9.51
C CYS A 78 -11.94 -10.92 -8.12
N ALA A 79 -11.49 -12.06 -7.57
CA ALA A 79 -11.08 -12.16 -6.18
C ALA A 79 -9.73 -11.48 -5.89
N ALA A 80 -8.80 -11.56 -6.83
CA ALA A 80 -7.42 -11.11 -6.66
C ALA A 80 -7.05 -10.07 -7.75
N PRO A 81 -6.88 -8.79 -7.39
CA PRO A 81 -6.32 -7.80 -8.31
C PRO A 81 -4.99 -8.26 -8.91
N GLY A 82 -4.74 -7.91 -10.16
CA GLY A 82 -3.54 -8.29 -10.91
C GLY A 82 -3.59 -9.68 -11.53
N THR A 83 -4.64 -10.48 -11.29
CA THR A 83 -4.80 -11.76 -12.00
C THR A 83 -5.38 -11.58 -13.39
N TYR A 84 -4.99 -12.45 -14.30
CA TYR A 84 -5.51 -12.48 -15.66
C TYR A 84 -6.42 -13.71 -15.84
N SER A 85 -7.42 -13.61 -16.71
CA SER A 85 -8.24 -14.74 -17.13
C SER A 85 -8.60 -14.61 -18.61
N CYS A 86 -8.94 -15.72 -19.27
CA CYS A 86 -9.56 -15.64 -20.58
C CYS A 86 -10.94 -14.95 -20.49
N THR A 87 -11.35 -14.33 -21.59
CA THR A 87 -12.75 -13.93 -21.81
C THR A 87 -13.63 -15.17 -21.94
N ALA A 88 -14.94 -14.99 -21.75
CA ALA A 88 -15.89 -16.12 -21.78
C ALA A 88 -16.02 -16.77 -23.17
N ASP A 89 -15.74 -16.02 -24.22
CA ASP A 89 -15.66 -16.45 -25.63
C ASP A 89 -14.27 -16.98 -26.02
N CYS A 90 -13.30 -16.94 -25.10
CA CYS A 90 -11.90 -17.25 -25.36
C CYS A 90 -11.25 -16.41 -26.47
N GLU A 91 -11.81 -15.26 -26.85
CA GLU A 91 -11.24 -14.39 -27.90
C GLU A 91 -10.25 -13.35 -27.35
N GLY A 92 -10.04 -13.31 -26.03
CA GLY A 92 -9.10 -12.39 -25.42
C GLY A 92 -8.84 -12.64 -23.95
N ILE A 93 -8.18 -11.67 -23.34
CA ILE A 93 -7.71 -11.73 -21.96
C ILE A 93 -8.34 -10.59 -21.17
N ASN A 94 -8.90 -10.91 -20.01
CA ASN A 94 -9.29 -9.97 -18.98
C ASN A 94 -8.19 -9.83 -17.93
N VAL A 95 -8.09 -8.65 -17.32
CA VAL A 95 -7.30 -8.38 -16.12
C VAL A 95 -8.22 -7.97 -14.97
N CYS A 96 -7.93 -8.47 -13.78
CA CYS A 96 -8.56 -8.00 -12.55
C CYS A 96 -7.89 -6.70 -12.10
N ASN A 97 -8.59 -5.57 -12.17
CA ASN A 97 -8.04 -4.29 -11.74
C ASN A 97 -8.01 -4.15 -10.19
N ALA A 98 -7.46 -3.05 -9.69
CA ALA A 98 -7.37 -2.74 -8.26
C ALA A 98 -8.75 -2.62 -7.57
N GLN A 99 -9.80 -2.36 -8.35
CA GLN A 99 -11.19 -2.27 -7.92
C GLN A 99 -11.91 -3.64 -7.93
N ASN A 100 -11.19 -4.75 -8.12
CA ASN A 100 -11.76 -6.10 -8.24
C ASN A 100 -12.74 -6.26 -9.41
N GLN A 101 -12.50 -5.54 -10.51
CA GLN A 101 -13.30 -5.63 -11.73
C GLN A 101 -12.52 -6.38 -12.80
N LEU A 102 -13.19 -7.30 -13.50
CA LEU A 102 -12.67 -7.86 -14.74
C LEU A 102 -12.80 -6.80 -15.84
N VAL A 103 -11.66 -6.38 -16.37
CA VAL A 103 -11.55 -5.42 -17.45
C VAL A 103 -10.86 -6.10 -18.62
N PHE A 104 -11.36 -5.89 -19.83
CA PHE A 104 -10.72 -6.42 -21.03
C PHE A 104 -9.34 -5.81 -21.21
N ASN A 105 -8.31 -6.65 -21.26
CA ASN A 105 -6.91 -6.27 -21.40
C ASN A 105 -6.45 -6.32 -22.87
N GLY A 106 -7.01 -7.23 -23.68
CA GLY A 106 -6.70 -7.31 -25.10
C GLY A 106 -7.28 -8.54 -25.79
N ALA A 107 -7.52 -8.41 -27.10
CA ALA A 107 -7.96 -9.51 -27.95
C ALA A 107 -6.78 -10.40 -28.33
N CYS A 108 -7.07 -11.68 -28.57
CA CYS A 108 -6.13 -12.55 -29.23
C CYS A 108 -6.04 -12.23 -30.73
N PRO A 109 -4.85 -12.37 -31.34
CA PRO A 109 -4.68 -12.24 -32.78
C PRO A 109 -5.60 -13.18 -33.59
N GLU A 110 -5.79 -12.90 -34.88
CA GLU A 110 -6.51 -13.80 -35.78
C GLU A 110 -5.91 -15.22 -35.76
N LYS A 111 -6.77 -16.24 -35.84
CA LYS A 111 -6.39 -17.68 -35.77
C LYS A 111 -5.68 -18.06 -34.47
N SER A 112 -6.01 -17.37 -33.39
CA SER A 112 -5.59 -17.74 -32.05
C SER A 112 -6.74 -17.60 -31.09
N HIS A 113 -6.70 -18.35 -30.00
CA HIS A 113 -7.66 -18.26 -28.90
C HIS A 113 -6.92 -18.12 -27.58
N CYS A 114 -7.61 -17.62 -26.57
CA CYS A 114 -7.10 -17.59 -25.22
C CYS A 114 -7.13 -18.99 -24.61
N GLY A 115 -5.96 -19.49 -24.22
CA GLY A 115 -5.77 -20.73 -23.47
C GLY A 115 -4.95 -20.48 -22.19
N TYR A 116 -4.71 -21.54 -21.42
CA TYR A 116 -3.97 -21.45 -20.14
C TYR A 116 -2.71 -22.30 -20.15
N LEU A 117 -1.55 -21.66 -19.99
CA LEU A 117 -0.26 -22.33 -19.83
C LEU A 117 0.15 -22.20 -18.37
N ASN A 118 0.16 -23.32 -17.65
CA ASN A 118 0.47 -23.34 -16.21
C ASN A 118 -0.41 -22.38 -15.39
N GLY A 119 -1.69 -22.25 -15.76
CA GLY A 119 -2.65 -21.37 -15.09
C GLY A 119 -2.54 -19.88 -15.48
N ILE A 120 -1.65 -19.53 -16.40
CA ILE A 120 -1.51 -18.16 -16.93
C ILE A 120 -2.21 -18.10 -18.30
N PRO A 121 -3.14 -17.16 -18.51
CA PRO A 121 -3.79 -17.01 -19.80
C PRO A 121 -2.83 -16.42 -20.84
N PHE A 122 -2.90 -16.95 -22.05
CA PHE A 122 -2.08 -16.54 -23.20
C PHE A 122 -2.83 -16.87 -24.50
N CYS A 123 -2.48 -16.19 -25.59
CA CYS A 123 -3.07 -16.51 -26.90
C CYS A 123 -2.30 -17.67 -27.54
N VAL A 124 -3.03 -18.75 -27.82
CA VAL A 124 -2.55 -19.99 -28.43
C VAL A 124 -2.92 -19.97 -29.89
N ASP A 125 -1.96 -20.25 -30.76
CA ASP A 125 -2.20 -20.37 -32.20
C ASP A 125 -3.03 -21.64 -32.48
N ASP A 126 -4.16 -21.49 -33.16
CA ASP A 126 -5.08 -22.58 -33.51
C ASP A 126 -4.45 -23.59 -34.47
N THR A 127 -3.37 -23.23 -35.14
CA THR A 127 -2.65 -24.10 -36.09
C THR A 127 -1.73 -25.10 -35.41
N ILE A 128 -1.48 -24.96 -34.10
CA ILE A 128 -0.66 -25.90 -33.32
C ILE A 128 -1.57 -26.92 -32.64
N GLU A 129 -1.72 -28.09 -33.25
CA GLU A 129 -2.49 -29.20 -32.67
C GLU A 129 -1.79 -29.77 -31.42
N GLY A 130 -2.54 -29.93 -30.32
CA GLY A 130 -2.11 -30.67 -29.12
C GLY A 130 -1.73 -29.85 -27.89
N TYR A 131 -2.08 -28.55 -27.88
CA TYR A 131 -2.05 -27.70 -26.69
C TYR A 131 -3.47 -27.40 -26.19
#